data_AF-A0A6P0NWC8-F1
#
_entry.id   AF-A0A6P0NWC8-F1
#
_cell.length_a   1.000
_cell.length_b   1.000
_cell.length_c   1.000
_cell.angle_alpha   90.00
_cell.angle_beta   90.00
_cell.angle_gamma   90.00
#
_symmetry.space_group_name_H-M   'P 1'
#
loop_
_entity.id
_entity.type
_entity.pdbx_description
1 polymer ?
#
loop_
_entity_poly.entity_id
_entity_poly.type
_entity_poly.pdbx_seq_one_letter_code
_entity_poly.pdbx_strand_id
1 'polypeptide(L)' 'RPKDHQKQKNHYSGKKKCHTSQHLIMTDSDKRVLLLSKAREGKVHGHSAVR' A
#
# COMPACT_ATOMS: atom_id res chain seq x y z
N ARG A 1 4.29 -4.20 -12.44
CA ARG A 1 5.24 -4.76 -11.44
C ARG A 1 6.62 -4.22 -11.77
N PRO A 2 7.46 -3.85 -10.79
CA PRO A 2 8.87 -3.64 -11.07
C PRO A 2 9.41 -4.88 -11.77
N LYS A 3 10.03 -4.74 -12.95
CA LYS A 3 10.66 -5.87 -13.67
C LYS A 3 11.96 -6.32 -12.98
N ASP A 4 12.48 -5.44 -12.13
CA ASP A 4 13.61 -5.71 -11.26
C ASP A 4 13.20 -6.62 -10.10
N HIS A 5 13.82 -7.80 -10.05
CA HIS A 5 13.60 -8.83 -9.02
C HIS A 5 13.86 -8.31 -7.60
N GLN A 6 14.86 -7.45 -7.42
CA GLN A 6 15.24 -6.92 -6.11
C GLN A 6 14.14 -6.00 -5.58
N LYS A 7 13.66 -5.10 -6.43
CA LYS A 7 12.53 -4.19 -6.11
C LYS A 7 11.26 -4.99 -5.88
N GLN A 8 11.00 -6.02 -6.67
CA GLN A 8 9.84 -6.88 -6.46
C GLN A 8 9.85 -7.54 -5.08
N LYS A 9 11.00 -8.04 -4.61
CA LYS A 9 11.13 -8.65 -3.28
C LYS A 9 10.91 -7.63 -2.16
N ASN A 10 11.45 -6.43 -2.28
CA ASN A 10 11.32 -5.38 -1.27
C ASN A 10 9.87 -4.87 -1.11
N HIS A 11 9.18 -4.69 -2.23
CA HIS A 11 7.81 -4.18 -2.26
C HIS A 11 6.75 -5.26 -1.99
N TYR A 12 7.09 -6.54 -2.06
CA TYR A 12 6.11 -7.61 -1.92
C TYR A 12 5.64 -7.77 -0.47
N SER A 13 4.32 -7.64 -0.27
CA SER A 13 3.67 -7.74 1.04
C SER A 13 3.48 -9.16 1.57
N GLY A 14 3.81 -10.19 0.81
CA GLY A 14 3.48 -11.60 1.12
C GLY A 14 2.05 -12.01 0.75
N LYS A 15 1.15 -11.05 0.49
CA LYS A 15 -0.24 -11.31 0.13
C LYS A 15 -0.37 -11.74 -1.35
N LYS A 16 -1.16 -12.78 -1.61
CA LYS A 16 -1.48 -13.25 -2.98
C LYS A 16 -2.10 -12.10 -3.80
N LYS A 17 -2.00 -12.15 -5.14
CA LYS A 17 -2.49 -11.13 -6.09
C LYS A 17 -1.79 -9.76 -6.05
N CYS A 18 -0.46 -9.75 -6.04
CA CYS A 18 0.34 -8.57 -6.46
C CYS A 18 0.23 -7.30 -5.58
N HIS A 19 -0.07 -7.43 -4.30
CA HIS A 19 -0.01 -6.30 -3.35
C HIS A 19 1.43 -5.82 -3.14
N THR A 20 1.86 -4.87 -3.97
CA THR A 20 3.22 -4.30 -4.00
C THR A 20 3.28 -2.86 -3.48
N SER A 21 2.13 -2.17 -3.45
CA SER A 21 1.97 -0.84 -2.86
C SER A 21 0.61 -0.74 -2.15
N GLN A 22 0.53 0.09 -1.13
CA GLN A 22 -0.68 0.35 -0.36
C GLN A 22 -0.89 1.85 -0.16
N HIS A 23 -2.15 2.26 -0.10
CA HIS A 23 -2.57 3.59 0.30
C HIS A 23 -3.46 3.46 1.54
N LEU A 24 -3.26 4.35 2.52
CA LEU A 24 -4.27 4.62 3.53
C LEU A 24 -5.34 5.55 2.92
N ILE A 25 -6.59 5.11 3.00
CA ILE A 25 -7.77 5.83 2.53
C ILE A 25 -8.71 6.00 3.72
N MET A 26 -9.23 7.20 3.92
CA MET A 26 -10.31 7.47 4.85
C MET A 26 -11.52 7.96 4.07
N THR A 27 -12.67 7.36 4.31
CA THR A 27 -13.94 7.71 3.66
C THR A 27 -15.01 8.02 4.70
N ASP A 28 -15.99 8.83 4.31
CA ASP A 28 -17.22 8.98 5.10
C ASP A 28 -18.23 7.83 4.81
N SER A 29 -19.36 7.87 5.50
CA SER A 29 -20.48 6.93 5.30
C SER A 29 -21.09 7.01 3.89
N ASP A 30 -20.97 8.16 3.24
CA ASP A 30 -21.45 8.41 1.88
C ASP A 30 -20.42 8.02 0.83
N LYS A 31 -19.34 7.32 1.23
CA LYS A 31 -18.23 6.83 0.39
C LYS A 31 -17.43 7.95 -0.28
N ARG A 32 -17.45 9.17 0.24
CA ARG A 32 -16.59 10.26 -0.20
C ARG A 32 -15.19 10.07 0.36
N VAL A 33 -14.17 10.32 -0.46
CA VAL A 33 -12.76 10.22 -0.05
C VAL A 33 -12.38 11.48 0.72
N LEU A 34 -12.09 11.34 2.01
CA LEU A 34 -11.66 12.42 2.90
C LEU A 34 -10.13 12.55 2.92
N LEU A 35 -9.43 11.43 2.77
CA LEU A 35 -7.98 11.38 2.80
C LEU A 35 -7.47 10.28 1.87
N LEU A 36 -6.45 10.62 1.08
CA LEU A 36 -5.64 9.67 0.34
C LEU A 36 -4.16 9.92 0.63
N SER A 37 -3.52 8.96 1.29
CA SER A 37 -2.08 9.04 1.57
C SER A 37 -1.23 8.69 0.34
N LYS A 38 0.06 9.09 0.38
CA LYS A 38 1.05 8.67 -0.62
C LYS A 38 1.20 7.15 -0.64
N ALA A 39 1.52 6.61 -1.81
CA ALA A 39 1.80 5.19 -1.97
C ALA A 39 2.98 4.78 -1.07
N ARG A 40 2.77 3.79 -0.21
CA ARG A 40 3.80 3.14 0.59
C ARG A 40 4.03 1.72 0.07
N GLU A 41 5.20 1.16 0.35
CA GLU A 41 5.54 -0.20 -0.04
C GLU A 41 4.57 -1.20 0.60
N GLY A 42 4.13 -2.20 -0.17
CA GLY A 42 3.15 -3.17 0.29
C GLY A 42 3.59 -3.95 1.53
N LYS A 43 4.89 -4.10 1.76
CA LYS A 43 5.45 -4.74 2.95
C LYS A 43 5.15 -3.97 4.24
N VAL A 44 5.02 -2.64 4.17
CA VAL A 44 4.73 -1.79 5.34
C VAL A 44 3.22 -1.85 5.63
N HIS A 45 2.86 -2.48 6.75
CA HIS A 45 1.46 -2.56 7.19
C HIS A 45 0.97 -1.24 7.78
N GLY A 46 -0.35 -0.99 7.72
CA GLY A 46 -0.98 0.28 8.07
C GLY A 46 -0.58 0.85 9.44
N HIS A 47 -0.38 0.00 10.46
CA HIS A 47 0.09 0.42 11.78
C HIS A 47 1.52 1.02 11.78
N SER A 48 2.35 0.65 10.82
CA SER A 48 3.71 1.17 10.62
C SER A 48 3.79 2.23 9.51
N ALA A 49 2.71 2.44 8.75
CA ALA A 49 2.65 3.39 7.63
C ALA A 49 2.36 4.83 8.09
N VAL A 50 1.93 5.00 9.34
CA VAL A 50 1.71 6.27 10.02
C VAL A 50 2.95 6.57 10.87
N ARG A 51 3.94 7.22 10.26
CA ARG A 51 5.05 7.86 10.95
C ARG A 51 5.37 9.16 10.23
#